data_AF-A0A9R1HXN2-F1
#
_entry.id   AF-A0A9R1HXN2-F1
#
_cell.length_a   1.000
_cell.length_b   1.000
_cell.length_c   1.000
_cell.angle_alpha   90.00
_cell.angle_beta   90.00
_cell.angle_gamma   90.00
#
_symmetry.space_group_name_H-M   'P 1'
#
loop_
_entity.id
_entity.type
_entity.pdbx_description
1 polymer ?
#
loop_
_entity_poly.entity_id
_entity_poly.type
_entity_poly.pdbx_seq_one_letter_code
_entity_poly.pdbx_strand_id
1 'polypeptide(L)'
;MFQELAPHDPHDKCGHHYAICLDLKNQHFEVLDSMRSEADADLTTHAEYFINNLKETWNCHYENSKVQIRHFPIEYMATTKQGNRHDCGFHTLEYLAKWEGRRVPVVTAAMVVELRKIYT
;
A
#
# COMPACT_ATOMS: atom_id res chain seq x y z
N MET A 1 -18.58 -2.35 12.66
CA MET A 1 -19.48 -1.79 11.64
C MET A 1 -18.61 -1.43 10.46
N PHE A 2 -18.49 -2.34 9.48
CA PHE A 2 -17.80 -2.01 8.23
C PHE A 2 -18.70 -1.06 7.47
N GLN A 3 -18.15 0.08 7.06
CA GLN A 3 -18.87 1.03 6.21
C GLN A 3 -19.09 0.34 4.87
N GLU A 4 -20.35 -0.03 4.57
CA GLU A 4 -20.76 -0.22 3.18
C GLU A 4 -20.59 1.14 2.52
N LEU A 5 -19.47 1.30 1.81
CA LEU A 5 -19.34 2.36 0.83
C LEU A 5 -20.45 2.12 -0.22
N ALA A 6 -21.12 3.21 -0.57
CA ALA A 6 -22.47 3.26 -1.12
C ALA A 6 -22.75 2.18 -2.19
N PRO A 7 -23.48 1.09 -1.86
CA PRO A 7 -23.67 -0.06 -2.75
C PRO A 7 -24.51 0.24 -4.01
N HIS A 8 -25.06 1.47 -4.10
CA HIS A 8 -25.90 1.94 -5.19
C HIS A 8 -25.35 3.20 -5.88
N ASP A 9 -24.17 3.70 -5.48
CA ASP A 9 -23.52 4.78 -6.19
C ASP A 9 -22.66 4.18 -7.33
N PRO A 10 -23.02 4.39 -8.61
CA PRO A 10 -22.22 3.92 -9.74
C PRO A 10 -20.85 4.62 -9.83
N HIS A 11 -20.63 5.68 -9.06
CA HIS A 11 -19.34 6.33 -8.86
C HIS A 11 -18.59 5.84 -7.61
N ASP A 12 -19.18 4.95 -6.81
CA ASP A 12 -18.47 4.29 -5.72
C ASP A 12 -17.44 3.33 -6.32
N LYS A 13 -16.24 3.86 -6.52
CA LYS A 13 -15.06 3.07 -6.78
C LYS A 13 -14.80 2.29 -5.50
N CYS A 14 -15.32 1.06 -5.44
CA CYS A 14 -15.02 0.09 -4.37
C CYS A 14 -13.59 0.30 -3.86
N GLY A 15 -13.47 0.74 -2.61
CA GLY A 15 -12.22 1.27 -2.06
C GLY A 15 -11.07 0.26 -2.22
N HIS A 16 -10.03 0.63 -2.96
CA HIS A 16 -8.84 -0.19 -3.13
C HIS A 16 -7.82 0.09 -2.02
N HIS A 17 -7.34 -0.97 -1.38
CA HIS A 17 -6.33 -0.90 -0.34
C HIS A 17 -4.98 -1.40 -0.88
N TYR A 18 -3.93 -0.63 -0.61
CA TYR A 18 -2.54 -0.99 -0.87
C TYR A 18 -1.66 -0.31 0.18
N ALA A 19 -0.40 -0.74 0.31
CA ALA A 19 0.54 -0.20 1.29
C ALA A 19 1.63 0.64 0.63
N ILE A 20 2.00 1.73 1.30
CA ILE A 20 3.21 2.50 1.02
C ILE A 20 4.08 2.42 2.28
N CYS A 21 5.30 1.91 2.13
CA CYS A 21 6.27 1.83 3.20
C CYS A 21 7.43 2.80 2.91
N LEU A 22 7.89 3.50 3.95
CA LEU A 22 9.07 4.35 3.88
C LEU A 22 10.21 3.64 4.60
N ASP A 23 11.15 3.07 3.84
CA ASP A 23 12.35 2.46 4.41
C ASP A 23 13.44 3.51 4.57
N LEU A 24 13.56 4.06 5.78
CA LEU A 24 14.59 5.05 6.11
C LEU A 24 16.01 4.46 6.09
N LYS A 25 16.16 3.15 6.30
CA LYS A 25 17.45 2.48 6.35
C LYS A 25 18.00 2.25 4.95
N ASN A 26 17.15 1.74 4.05
CA ASN A 26 17.51 1.47 2.66
C ASN A 26 17.17 2.62 1.72
N GLN A 27 16.67 3.74 2.25
CA GLN A 27 16.49 5.02 1.58
C GLN A 27 15.57 5.01 0.37
N HIS A 28 14.43 4.31 0.44
CA HIS A 28 13.44 4.28 -0.63
C HIS A 28 12.01 4.16 -0.08
N PHE A 29 11.03 4.39 -0.95
CA PHE A 29 9.63 4.08 -0.72
C PHE A 29 9.27 2.77 -1.42
N GLU A 30 8.42 1.97 -0.80
CA GLU A 30 8.01 0.67 -1.31
C GLU A 30 6.49 0.64 -1.43
N VAL A 31 5.97 0.36 -2.62
CA VAL A 31 4.54 0.28 -2.90
C VAL A 31 4.16 -1.19 -3.03
N LEU A 32 3.31 -1.69 -2.14
CA LEU A 32 2.83 -3.07 -2.14
C LEU A 32 1.34 -3.10 -2.47
N ASP A 33 1.00 -3.67 -3.62
CA ASP A 33 -0.38 -3.73 -4.12
C ASP A 33 -0.73 -5.13 -4.63
N SER A 34 -1.76 -5.77 -4.06
CA SER A 34 -2.22 -7.11 -4.45
C SER A 34 -3.05 -7.15 -5.73
N MET A 35 -3.56 -6.02 -6.23
CA MET A 35 -4.38 -5.97 -7.45
C MET A 35 -3.63 -5.38 -8.63
N ARG A 36 -2.85 -4.33 -8.40
CA ARG A 36 -2.21 -3.52 -9.46
C ARG A 36 -0.69 -3.70 -9.44
N SER A 37 -0.04 -3.31 -10.53
CA SER A 37 1.43 -3.29 -10.68
C SER A 37 1.89 -1.91 -11.13
N GLU A 38 3.20 -1.70 -11.26
CA GLU A 38 3.79 -0.45 -11.77
C GLU A 38 3.22 0.01 -13.13
N ALA A 39 2.71 -0.92 -13.94
CA ALA A 39 2.09 -0.58 -15.23
C ALA A 39 0.69 0.05 -15.09
N ASP A 40 0.09 0.04 -13.90
CA ASP A 40 -1.23 0.61 -13.64
C ASP A 40 -1.13 2.12 -13.35
N ALA A 41 -1.63 2.93 -14.27
CA ALA A 41 -1.54 4.39 -14.18
C ALA A 41 -2.31 4.99 -13.00
N ASP A 42 -3.41 4.36 -12.55
CA ASP A 42 -4.15 4.85 -11.39
C ASP A 42 -3.32 4.65 -10.11
N LEU A 43 -2.66 3.48 -9.98
CA LEU A 43 -1.76 3.22 -8.86
C LEU A 43 -0.58 4.19 -8.87
N THR A 44 0.13 4.30 -9.99
CA THR A 44 1.35 5.14 -10.03
C THR A 44 1.04 6.60 -9.80
N THR A 45 0.00 7.14 -10.47
CA THR A 45 -0.42 8.54 -10.28
C THR A 45 -0.77 8.83 -8.82
N HIS A 46 -1.55 7.95 -8.18
CA HIS A 46 -1.96 8.16 -6.80
C HIS A 46 -0.80 7.97 -5.81
N ALA A 47 0.02 6.94 -5.97
CA ALA A 47 1.18 6.68 -5.10
C ALA A 47 2.22 7.81 -5.19
N GLU A 48 2.54 8.26 -6.41
CA GLU A 48 3.47 9.38 -6.63
C GLU A 48 2.93 10.68 -6.03
N TYR A 49 1.64 10.99 -6.24
CA TYR A 49 1.02 12.16 -5.63
C TYR A 49 1.12 12.13 -4.10
N PHE A 50 0.76 11.01 -3.48
CA PHE A 50 0.83 10.84 -2.03
C PHE A 50 2.26 10.96 -1.49
N ILE A 51 3.22 10.26 -2.13
CA ILE A 51 4.63 10.26 -1.70
C ILE A 51 5.26 11.64 -1.90
N ASN A 52 4.95 12.34 -2.98
CA ASN A 52 5.45 13.69 -3.21
C ASN A 52 4.93 14.67 -2.14
N ASN A 53 3.65 14.58 -1.78
CA ASN A 53 3.10 15.38 -0.68
C ASN A 53 3.73 15.04 0.68
N LEU A 54 4.02 13.76 0.93
CA LEU A 54 4.74 13.33 2.13
C LEU A 54 6.18 13.89 2.14
N LYS A 55 6.88 13.87 1.00
CA LYS A 55 8.22 14.45 0.87
C LYS A 55 8.22 15.95 1.13
N GLU A 56 7.26 16.69 0.58
CA GLU A 56 7.14 18.14 0.81
C GLU A 56 6.76 18.44 2.27
N THR A 57 5.83 17.68 2.85
CA THR A 57 5.45 17.81 4.27
C THR A 57 6.64 17.54 5.18
N TRP A 58 7.44 16.51 4.88
CA TRP A 58 8.66 16.21 5.62
C TRP A 58 9.67 17.35 5.51
N ASN A 59 9.87 17.90 4.31
CA ASN A 59 10.78 19.03 4.11
C ASN A 59 10.33 20.26 4.91
N CYS A 60 9.04 20.58 4.92
CA CYS A 60 8.50 21.73 5.66
C CYS A 60 8.66 21.61 7.18
N HIS A 61 8.49 20.41 7.74
CA HIS A 61 8.49 20.22 9.20
C HIS A 61 9.81 19.68 9.76
N TYR A 62 10.65 19.08 8.91
CA TYR A 62 11.87 18.39 9.29
C TYR A 62 13.05 18.77 8.36
N GLU A 63 13.11 20.00 7.88
CA GLU A 63 14.21 20.53 7.03
C GLU A 63 15.60 20.26 7.62
N ASN A 64 15.74 20.32 8.96
CA ASN A 64 17.00 20.12 9.67
C ASN A 64 17.21 18.68 10.17
N SER A 65 16.35 17.74 9.75
CA SER A 65 16.54 16.31 10.06
C SER A 65 17.83 15.79 9.45
N LYS A 66 18.50 14.89 10.18
CA LYS A 66 19.66 14.14 9.68
C LYS A 66 19.31 13.23 8.50
N VAL A 67 18.04 12.83 8.39
CA VAL A 67 17.52 12.01 7.29
C VAL A 67 16.57 12.86 6.46
N GLN A 68 16.92 13.01 5.19
CA GLN A 68 16.12 13.70 4.18
C GLN A 68 15.54 12.68 3.23
N ILE A 69 14.24 12.73 2.97
CA ILE A 69 13.52 11.73 2.18
C ILE A 69 13.20 12.20 0.74
N ARG A 70 13.50 13.47 0.42
CA ARG A 70 13.17 14.08 -0.88
C ARG A 70 13.74 13.27 -2.06
N HIS A 71 14.96 12.76 -1.91
CA HIS A 71 15.70 12.03 -2.94
C HIS A 71 15.40 10.53 -2.99
N PHE A 72 14.61 10.00 -2.07
CA PHE A 72 14.32 8.56 -2.02
C PHE A 72 13.50 8.15 -3.26
N PRO A 73 13.91 7.10 -4.01
CA PRO A 73 13.13 6.58 -5.13
C PRO A 73 11.86 5.87 -4.63
N ILE A 74 10.96 5.56 -5.57
CA ILE A 74 9.75 4.78 -5.33
C ILE A 74 9.96 3.43 -6.03
N GLU A 75 9.80 2.35 -5.29
CA GLU A 75 9.90 0.98 -5.78
C GLU A 75 8.53 0.30 -5.71
N TYR A 76 8.10 -0.32 -6.81
CA TYR A 76 6.85 -1.05 -6.88
C TYR A 76 7.11 -2.54 -6.68
N MET A 77 6.69 -3.08 -5.54
CA MET A 77 7.03 -4.44 -5.15
C MET A 77 6.23 -5.49 -5.94
N ALA A 78 6.92 -6.54 -6.40
CA ALA A 78 6.31 -7.68 -7.06
C ALA A 78 5.61 -8.61 -6.05
N THR A 79 4.38 -8.24 -5.68
CA THR A 79 3.51 -8.97 -4.75
C THR A 79 2.76 -10.13 -5.41
N THR A 80 2.35 -11.11 -4.60
CA THR A 80 1.37 -12.12 -5.02
C THR A 80 0.03 -11.44 -5.30
N LYS A 81 -0.49 -11.61 -6.52
CA LYS A 81 -1.76 -11.02 -6.91
C LYS A 81 -2.95 -11.77 -6.31
N GLN A 82 -3.94 -11.03 -5.83
CA GLN A 82 -5.18 -11.61 -5.33
C GLN A 82 -6.05 -12.11 -6.49
N GLY A 83 -6.81 -13.18 -6.24
CA GLY A 83 -7.69 -13.79 -7.24
C GLY A 83 -9.08 -13.15 -7.36
N ASN A 84 -9.40 -12.14 -6.54
CA ASN A 84 -10.72 -11.50 -6.48
C ASN A 84 -10.59 -9.98 -6.33
N ARG A 85 -11.70 -9.24 -6.19
CA ARG A 85 -11.70 -7.76 -6.11
C ARG A 85 -11.96 -7.18 -4.72
N HIS A 86 -12.13 -8.02 -3.70
CA HIS A 86 -12.58 -7.58 -2.37
C HIS A 86 -11.60 -7.91 -1.24
N ASP A 87 -10.49 -8.61 -1.51
CA ASP A 87 -9.52 -9.01 -0.48
C ASP A 87 -8.32 -8.08 -0.35
N CYS A 88 -8.30 -6.96 -1.06
CA CYS A 88 -7.17 -6.02 -1.05
C CYS A 88 -6.86 -5.50 0.37
N GLY A 89 -7.89 -5.31 1.20
CA GLY A 89 -7.73 -4.97 2.62
C GLY A 89 -6.99 -6.04 3.41
N PHE A 90 -7.32 -7.32 3.24
CA PHE A 90 -6.65 -8.42 3.93
C PHE A 90 -5.21 -8.61 3.45
N HIS A 91 -4.95 -8.47 2.15
CA HIS A 91 -3.59 -8.45 1.62
C HIS A 91 -2.77 -7.30 2.22
N THR A 92 -3.36 -6.11 2.33
CA THR A 92 -2.71 -4.95 2.96
C THR A 92 -2.38 -5.22 4.43
N LEU A 93 -3.30 -5.83 5.20
CA LEU A 93 -3.03 -6.22 6.58
C LEU A 93 -1.86 -7.22 6.69
N GLU A 94 -1.78 -8.19 5.79
CA GLU A 94 -0.66 -9.13 5.74
C GLU A 94 0.66 -8.44 5.40
N TYR A 95 0.66 -7.45 4.48
CA TYR A 95 1.84 -6.64 4.22
C TYR A 95 2.26 -5.89 5.48
N LEU A 96 1.36 -5.17 6.14
CA LEU A 96 1.67 -4.43 7.36
C LEU A 96 2.18 -5.32 8.50
N ALA A 97 1.68 -6.55 8.60
CA ALA A 97 2.09 -7.50 9.63
C ALA A 97 3.46 -8.15 9.36
N LYS A 98 3.85 -8.30 8.09
CA LYS A 98 5.00 -9.15 7.70
C LYS A 98 6.11 -8.40 6.97
N TRP A 99 5.89 -7.16 6.55
CA TRP A 99 6.86 -6.42 5.77
C TRP A 99 8.06 -6.01 6.61
N GLU A 100 9.23 -6.50 6.21
CA GLU A 100 10.52 -6.24 6.88
C GLU A 100 11.51 -5.43 6.00
N GLY A 101 11.07 -4.91 4.84
CA GLY A 101 11.91 -4.17 3.89
C GLY A 101 12.97 -5.05 3.20
N ARG A 102 12.74 -6.36 3.08
CA ARG A 102 13.69 -7.32 2.47
C ARG A 102 13.05 -8.36 1.57
N ARG A 103 11.94 -8.96 2.01
CA ARG A 103 11.28 -10.07 1.32
C ARG A 103 9.80 -9.81 1.25
N VAL A 104 9.27 -9.74 0.02
CA VAL A 104 7.85 -9.49 -0.22
C VAL A 104 7.05 -10.62 0.40
N PRO A 105 6.07 -10.34 1.30
CA PRO A 105 5.31 -11.40 1.94
C PRO A 105 4.52 -12.17 0.90
N VAL A 106 4.65 -13.50 0.92
CA VAL A 106 3.80 -14.38 0.11
C VAL A 106 2.46 -14.51 0.83
N VAL A 107 1.46 -13.78 0.34
CA VAL A 107 0.10 -13.83 0.88
C VAL A 107 -0.67 -14.95 0.21
N THR A 108 -1.05 -15.97 0.97
CA THR A 108 -1.81 -17.12 0.47
C THR A 108 -3.31 -16.96 0.70
N ALA A 109 -4.12 -17.65 -0.10
CA ALA A 109 -5.57 -17.66 0.09
C ALA A 109 -5.99 -18.19 1.48
N ALA A 110 -5.26 -19.16 2.03
CA ALA A 110 -5.52 -19.69 3.37
C ALA A 110 -5.34 -18.62 4.44
N MET A 111 -4.29 -17.80 4.34
CA MET A 111 -4.06 -16.69 5.27
C MET A 111 -5.20 -15.67 5.22
N VAL A 112 -5.66 -15.31 4.01
CA VAL A 112 -6.80 -14.40 3.84
C VAL A 112 -8.08 -14.99 4.45
N VAL A 113 -8.31 -16.30 4.29
CA VAL A 113 -9.46 -16.99 4.91
C VAL A 113 -9.38 -16.94 6.43
N GLU A 114 -8.21 -17.16 7.03
CA GLU A 114 -8.05 -17.06 8.48
C GLU A 114 -8.25 -15.63 8.99
N LEU A 115 -7.74 -14.61 8.29
CA LEU A 115 -7.99 -13.21 8.65
C LEU A 115 -9.48 -12.85 8.58
N ARG A 116 -10.20 -13.34 7.56
CA ARG A 116 -11.65 -13.14 7.48
C ARG A 116 -12.34 -13.69 8.72
N LYS A 117 -12.04 -14.92 9.14
CA LYS A 117 -12.63 -15.52 10.35
C LYS A 117 -12.42 -14.69 11.62
N ILE A 118 -11.35 -13.90 11.68
CA ILE A 118 -11.05 -13.04 12.83
C ILE A 118 -11.81 -11.71 12.75
N TYR A 119 -11.94 -11.14 11.55
CA TYR A 119 -12.44 -9.77 11.36
C TYR A 119 -13.88 -9.67 10.83
N THR A 120 -14.49 -10.78 10.42
CA THR A 120 -15.88 -10.86 9.90
C THR A 120 -16.64 -11.99 10.57
#